data_AF-A0A953X1B4-F1
#
_entry.id   AF-A0A953X1B4-F1
#
_cell.length_a   1.000
_cell.length_b   1.000
_cell.length_c   1.000
_cell.angle_alpha   90.00
_cell.angle_beta   90.00
_cell.angle_gamma   90.00
#
_symmetry.space_group_name_H-M   'P 1'
#
loop_
_entity.id
_entity.type
_entity.pdbx_description
1 polymer ?
#
loop_
_entity_poly.entity_id
_entity_poly.type
_entity_poly.pdbx_seq_one_letter_code
_entity_poly.pdbx_strand_id
1 'polypeptide(L)'
;MRFRNFVSLLILLTGFAFASLPAAAQGSDVIQMNVDGAEPVLGVEEENAAMNAAMAEARRTLPVFWSLFDTYPEKADAFSIKAGFETTTGTLEHIWLADLSHEGDRITGTLNNEPLYLPEGVKRGDVVTVYTRDVSDWTITGNGRKDYGGFTVRVFADLLGGEEGAALRASLKDQTLPPFADPAVVDALPEK
;
A
#
# COMPACT_ATOMS: atom_id res chain seq x y z
N MET A 1 -3.42 30.79 8.73
CA MET A 1 -3.77 29.59 7.95
C MET A 1 -2.56 28.68 7.96
N ARG A 2 -2.60 27.54 8.66
CA ARG A 2 -1.59 26.50 8.50
C ARG A 2 -1.97 25.73 7.24
N PHE A 3 -1.07 25.64 6.26
CA PHE A 3 -1.23 24.71 5.15
C PHE A 3 -1.19 23.30 5.75
N ARG A 4 -2.24 22.50 5.54
CA ARG A 4 -2.27 21.08 5.89
C ARG A 4 -1.44 20.36 4.83
N ASN A 5 -0.40 19.64 5.26
CA ASN A 5 0.42 18.84 4.35
C ASN A 5 -0.28 17.50 4.11
N PHE A 6 -0.44 17.12 2.85
CA PHE A 6 -1.05 15.86 2.46
C PHE A 6 0.02 14.95 1.85
N VAL A 7 -0.04 13.67 2.21
CA VAL A 7 0.75 12.60 1.60
C VAL A 7 -0.12 11.95 0.53
N SER A 8 0.42 11.78 -0.68
CA SER A 8 -0.28 11.12 -1.78
C SER A 8 -0.11 9.62 -1.65
N LEU A 9 -1.18 8.91 -1.27
CA LEU A 9 -1.20 7.45 -1.33
C LEU A 9 -1.89 7.00 -2.62
N LEU A 10 -1.13 6.34 -3.48
CA LEU A 10 -1.68 5.67 -4.65
C LEU A 10 -2.32 4.35 -4.17
N ILE A 11 -3.61 4.15 -4.47
CA ILE A 11 -4.26 2.86 -4.30
C ILE A 11 -4.35 2.23 -5.68
N LEU A 12 -3.66 1.11 -5.90
CA LEU A 12 -3.98 0.24 -7.02
C LEU A 12 -4.60 -1.03 -6.44
N LEU A 13 -5.85 -1.24 -6.81
CA LEU A 13 -6.42 -2.58 -6.96
C LEU A 13 -6.65 -2.75 -8.46
N THR A 14 -6.02 -3.76 -9.04
CA THR A 14 -6.18 -4.07 -10.46
C THR A 14 -7.68 -4.20 -10.79
N GLY A 15 -8.21 -3.27 -11.61
CA GLY A 15 -9.51 -3.43 -12.27
C GLY A 15 -10.72 -2.69 -11.71
N PHE A 16 -10.58 -1.70 -10.81
CA PHE A 16 -11.72 -0.88 -10.39
C PHE A 16 -11.70 0.53 -11.00
N ALA A 17 -12.72 0.84 -11.80
CA ALA A 17 -13.05 2.21 -12.14
C ALA A 17 -13.65 2.88 -10.89
N PHE A 18 -12.92 3.81 -10.27
CA PHE A 18 -13.52 4.69 -9.26
C PHE A 18 -14.52 5.61 -9.96
N ALA A 19 -15.80 5.45 -9.64
CA ALA A 19 -16.79 6.46 -10.00
C ALA A 19 -16.47 7.75 -9.23
N SER A 20 -16.73 8.91 -9.85
CA SER A 20 -16.58 10.21 -9.19
C SER A 20 -17.43 10.23 -7.92
N LEU A 21 -16.80 10.30 -6.74
CA LEU A 21 -17.53 10.40 -5.47
C LEU A 21 -18.41 11.67 -5.48
N PRO A 22 -19.69 11.58 -5.07
CA PRO A 22 -20.48 12.78 -4.83
C PRO A 22 -19.84 13.58 -3.68
N ALA A 23 -19.79 14.91 -3.83
CA ALA A 23 -19.11 15.82 -2.89
C ALA A 23 -19.56 15.68 -1.41
N ALA A 24 -20.69 15.04 -1.14
CA ALA A 24 -21.22 14.76 0.19
C ALA A 24 -20.54 13.57 0.91
N ALA A 25 -19.74 12.75 0.21
CA ALA A 25 -19.00 11.61 0.79
C ALA A 25 -17.54 11.96 1.15
N GLN A 26 -17.12 13.22 0.95
CA GLN A 26 -15.82 13.70 1.41
C GLN A 26 -15.84 13.83 2.94
N GLY A 27 -15.46 12.76 3.64
CA GLY A 27 -14.85 12.93 4.95
C GLY A 27 -13.67 13.89 4.80
N SER A 28 -13.47 14.78 5.78
CA SER A 28 -12.50 15.90 5.73
C SER A 28 -11.03 15.50 5.54
N ASP A 29 -10.75 14.20 5.45
CA ASP A 29 -9.45 13.59 5.67
C ASP A 29 -8.92 12.87 4.40
N VAL A 30 -9.72 12.78 3.33
CA VAL A 30 -9.32 12.20 2.04
C VAL A 30 -9.55 13.19 0.91
N ILE A 31 -8.50 13.44 0.12
CA ILE A 31 -8.58 14.23 -1.11
C ILE A 31 -8.39 13.29 -2.30
N GLN A 32 -9.42 13.12 -3.12
CA GLN A 32 -9.28 12.43 -4.40
C GLN A 32 -8.67 13.38 -5.42
N MET A 33 -7.52 13.01 -5.95
CA MET A 33 -6.87 13.70 -7.07
C MET A 33 -7.10 12.88 -8.33
N ASN A 34 -7.87 13.44 -9.28
CA ASN A 34 -8.03 12.86 -10.60
C ASN A 34 -6.99 13.50 -11.53
N VAL A 35 -6.06 12.70 -12.02
CA VAL A 35 -5.12 13.11 -13.07
C VAL A 35 -5.52 12.40 -14.35
N ASP A 36 -5.73 13.16 -15.43
CA ASP A 36 -6.21 12.63 -16.71
C ASP A 36 -5.29 11.52 -17.23
N GLY A 37 -5.87 10.34 -17.48
CA GLY A 37 -5.13 9.17 -17.98
C GLY A 37 -4.33 8.42 -16.93
N ALA A 38 -4.33 8.86 -15.67
CA ALA A 38 -3.70 8.17 -14.55
C ALA A 38 -4.74 7.55 -13.61
N GLU A 39 -4.26 6.68 -12.73
CA GLU A 39 -5.10 6.04 -11.73
C GLU A 39 -5.56 7.03 -10.64
N PRO A 40 -6.73 6.82 -10.03
CA PRO A 40 -7.21 7.65 -8.93
C PRO A 40 -6.22 7.65 -7.75
N VAL A 41 -5.86 8.85 -7.30
CA VAL A 41 -4.94 9.02 -6.16
C VAL A 41 -5.69 9.53 -4.96
N LEU A 42 -5.45 8.92 -3.81
CA LEU A 42 -6.03 9.37 -2.56
C LEU A 42 -4.95 10.02 -1.69
N GLY A 43 -5.05 11.34 -1.53
CA GLY A 43 -4.30 12.07 -0.54
C GLY A 43 -4.90 11.88 0.85
N VAL A 44 -4.05 11.59 1.83
CA VAL A 44 -4.41 11.58 3.25
C VAL A 44 -3.50 12.55 3.98
N GLU A 45 -4.00 13.18 5.04
CA GLU A 45 -3.16 14.02 5.89
C GLU A 45 -1.98 13.24 6.44
N GLU A 46 -0.80 13.85 6.44
CA GLU A 46 0.42 13.24 6.96
C GLU A 46 0.25 12.80 8.42
N GLU A 47 -0.51 13.58 9.21
CA GLU A 47 -0.75 13.31 10.62
C GLU A 47 -1.93 12.36 10.90
N ASN A 48 -2.53 11.75 9.87
CA ASN A 48 -3.65 10.82 10.06
C ASN A 48 -3.19 9.60 10.90
N ALA A 49 -3.64 9.55 12.15
CA ALA A 49 -3.19 8.56 13.12
C ALA A 49 -3.51 7.11 12.70
N ALA A 50 -4.66 6.88 12.06
CA ALA A 50 -5.05 5.56 11.59
C ALA A 50 -4.16 5.09 10.44
N MET A 51 -3.85 5.99 9.49
CA MET A 51 -2.95 5.69 8.37
C MET A 51 -1.53 5.41 8.87
N ASN A 52 -1.02 6.24 9.77
CA ASN A 52 0.31 6.06 10.37
C ASN A 52 0.42 4.74 11.17
N ALA A 53 -0.63 4.39 11.93
CA ALA A 53 -0.69 3.11 12.63
C ALA A 53 -0.72 1.92 11.65
N ALA A 54 -1.44 2.03 10.53
CA ALA A 54 -1.48 1.00 9.50
C ALA A 54 -0.11 0.79 8.83
N MET A 55 0.61 1.86 8.50
CA MET A 55 1.97 1.77 7.96
C MET A 55 2.94 1.15 8.97
N ALA A 56 2.82 1.51 10.26
CA ALA A 56 3.62 0.91 11.33
C ALA A 56 3.34 -0.59 11.47
N GLU A 57 2.07 -1.02 11.44
CA GLU A 57 1.71 -2.44 11.49
C GLU A 57 2.21 -3.21 10.25
N ALA A 58 2.16 -2.60 9.06
CA ALA A 58 2.70 -3.19 7.85
C ALA A 58 4.21 -3.46 8.00
N ARG A 59 4.99 -2.48 8.48
CA ARG A 59 6.42 -2.66 8.77
C ARG A 59 6.66 -3.70 9.87
N ARG A 60 5.88 -3.66 10.94
CA ARG A 60 5.97 -4.60 12.07
C ARG A 60 5.81 -6.05 11.61
N THR A 61 4.92 -6.29 10.65
CA THR A 61 4.57 -7.62 10.13
C THR A 61 5.32 -8.01 8.87
N LEU A 62 6.15 -7.14 8.31
CA LEU A 62 6.97 -7.40 7.13
C LEU A 62 7.87 -8.66 7.25
N PRO A 63 8.39 -9.06 8.42
CA PRO A 63 9.10 -10.34 8.56
C PRO A 63 8.26 -11.56 8.17
N VAL A 64 6.94 -11.54 8.41
CA VAL A 64 6.03 -12.62 7.99
C VAL A 64 5.95 -12.66 6.46
N PHE A 65 5.87 -11.49 5.82
CA PHE A 65 5.86 -11.39 4.36
C PHE A 65 7.11 -12.01 3.75
N TRP A 66 8.29 -11.64 4.23
CA TRP A 66 9.56 -12.18 3.71
C TRP A 66 9.72 -13.67 3.99
N SER A 67 9.34 -14.15 5.17
CA SER A 67 9.36 -15.58 5.49
C SER A 67 8.56 -16.40 4.48
N LEU A 68 7.37 -15.92 4.10
CA LEU A 68 6.54 -16.60 3.08
C LEU A 68 7.09 -16.44 1.67
N PHE A 69 7.60 -15.26 1.33
CA PHE A 69 8.24 -14.98 0.04
C PHE A 69 9.43 -15.93 -0.20
N ASP A 70 10.27 -16.13 0.81
CA ASP A 70 11.48 -16.93 0.72
C ASP A 70 11.20 -18.45 0.77
N THR A 71 10.21 -18.87 1.56
CA THR A 71 10.01 -20.29 1.89
C THR A 71 8.93 -20.95 1.05
N TYR A 72 7.86 -20.20 0.72
CA TYR A 72 6.65 -20.74 0.09
C TYR A 72 6.09 -19.82 -1.00
N PRO A 73 6.90 -19.35 -1.97
CA PRO A 73 6.43 -18.43 -3.00
C PRO A 73 5.28 -19.02 -3.83
N GLU A 74 5.19 -20.35 -3.94
CA GLU A 74 4.13 -21.06 -4.65
C GLU A 74 2.77 -21.06 -3.94
N LYS A 75 2.70 -20.60 -2.68
CA LYS A 75 1.44 -20.49 -1.91
C LYS A 75 0.67 -19.19 -2.17
N ALA A 76 1.25 -18.28 -2.95
CA ALA A 76 0.64 -17.01 -3.31
C ALA A 76 0.67 -16.81 -4.83
N ASP A 77 -0.34 -16.10 -5.32
CA ASP A 77 -0.41 -15.69 -6.73
C ASP A 77 0.51 -14.48 -6.97
N ALA A 78 0.70 -13.63 -5.96
CA ALA A 78 1.55 -12.45 -6.04
C ALA A 78 2.01 -11.97 -4.65
N PHE A 79 3.17 -11.31 -4.64
CA PHE A 79 3.72 -10.58 -3.51
C PHE A 79 3.95 -9.13 -3.94
N SER A 80 3.44 -8.17 -3.19
CA SER A 80 3.60 -6.74 -3.50
C SER A 80 3.93 -5.95 -2.25
N ILE A 81 4.80 -4.94 -2.40
CA ILE A 81 5.17 -3.99 -1.34
C ILE A 81 4.81 -2.60 -1.82
N LYS A 82 4.22 -1.76 -0.96
CA LYS A 82 4.08 -0.33 -1.22
C LYS A 82 5.17 0.41 -0.46
N ALA A 83 5.85 1.34 -1.13
CA ALA A 83 6.90 2.16 -0.52
C ALA A 83 6.66 3.65 -0.80
N GLY A 84 7.07 4.50 0.14
CA GLY A 84 7.08 5.95 -0.02
C GLY A 84 8.33 6.42 -0.75
N PHE A 85 8.13 7.35 -1.69
CA PHE A 85 9.17 7.97 -2.49
C PHE A 85 9.09 9.48 -2.34
N GLU A 86 10.24 10.14 -2.14
CA GLU A 86 10.30 11.60 -2.09
C GLU A 86 9.92 12.20 -3.44
N THR A 87 8.97 13.13 -3.41
CA THR A 87 8.51 13.85 -4.59
C THR A 87 9.33 15.12 -4.81
N THR A 88 9.23 15.67 -6.03
CA THR A 88 9.83 16.98 -6.36
C THR A 88 9.27 18.15 -5.54
N THR A 89 8.13 17.96 -4.87
CA THR A 89 7.46 18.97 -4.03
C THR A 89 7.78 18.83 -2.54
N GLY A 90 8.60 17.85 -2.15
CA GLY A 90 8.98 17.60 -0.75
C GLY A 90 7.92 16.83 0.05
N THR A 91 7.00 16.15 -0.63
CA THR A 91 6.05 15.20 -0.03
C THR A 91 6.47 13.76 -0.32
N LEU A 92 5.68 12.79 0.14
CA LEU A 92 5.81 11.39 -0.27
C LEU A 92 4.71 11.00 -1.25
N GLU A 93 5.09 10.27 -2.29
CA GLU A 93 4.21 9.49 -3.14
C GLU A 93 4.42 8.02 -2.83
N HIS A 94 3.35 7.28 -2.53
CA HIS A 94 3.45 5.86 -2.21
C HIS A 94 3.05 4.98 -3.39
N ILE A 95 3.97 4.12 -3.85
CA ILE A 95 3.81 3.33 -5.07
C ILE A 95 4.02 1.84 -4.78
N TRP A 96 3.20 0.99 -5.41
CA TRP A 96 3.33 -0.47 -5.33
C TRP A 96 4.50 -0.97 -6.17
N LEU A 97 5.22 -1.94 -5.62
CA LEU A 97 6.35 -2.65 -6.19
C LEU A 97 5.99 -4.13 -6.36
N ALA A 98 6.34 -4.68 -7.51
CA ALA A 98 6.29 -6.10 -7.83
C ALA A 98 7.70 -6.63 -8.15
N ASP A 99 7.82 -7.89 -8.56
CA ASP A 99 9.11 -8.52 -8.95
C ASP A 99 10.22 -8.29 -7.92
N LEU A 100 9.90 -8.61 -6.67
CA LEU A 100 10.68 -8.22 -5.51
C LEU A 100 11.93 -9.08 -5.33
N SER A 101 12.95 -8.47 -4.74
CA SER A 101 14.08 -9.15 -4.10
C SER A 101 14.52 -8.33 -2.88
N HIS A 102 15.15 -8.98 -1.91
CA HIS A 102 15.60 -8.31 -0.70
C HIS A 102 16.97 -8.82 -0.24
N GLU A 103 17.74 -7.92 0.38
CA GLU A 103 19.02 -8.21 1.02
C GLU A 103 19.13 -7.33 2.27
N GLY A 104 18.94 -7.94 3.44
CA GLY A 104 18.93 -7.21 4.71
C GLY A 104 17.78 -6.22 4.77
N ASP A 105 18.09 -4.93 4.88
CA ASP A 105 17.09 -3.86 4.90
C ASP A 105 16.74 -3.32 3.51
N ARG A 106 17.48 -3.73 2.47
CA ARG A 106 17.33 -3.26 1.09
C ARG A 106 16.32 -4.11 0.34
N ILE A 107 15.42 -3.46 -0.37
CA ILE A 107 14.38 -4.08 -1.17
C ILE A 107 14.50 -3.54 -2.59
N THR A 108 14.69 -4.42 -3.57
CA THR A 108 14.65 -4.06 -4.98
C THR A 108 13.35 -4.58 -5.58
N GLY A 109 12.67 -3.76 -6.39
CA GLY A 109 11.42 -4.13 -7.03
C GLY A 109 11.12 -3.27 -8.23
N THR A 110 10.12 -3.68 -9.01
CA THR A 110 9.64 -2.98 -10.20
C THR A 110 8.43 -2.12 -9.85
N LEU A 111 8.44 -0.83 -10.23
CA LEU A 111 7.27 0.05 -10.07
C LEU A 111 6.07 -0.53 -10.82
N ASN A 112 4.99 -0.84 -10.10
CA ASN A 112 3.80 -1.46 -10.68
C ASN A 112 2.69 -0.43 -11.01
N ASN A 113 2.93 0.85 -10.73
CA ASN A 113 2.03 1.95 -11.08
C ASN A 113 2.80 3.09 -11.74
N GLU A 114 2.08 3.96 -12.45
CA GLU A 114 2.67 5.17 -13.03
C GLU A 114 2.91 6.22 -11.93
N PRO A 115 4.14 6.70 -11.73
CA PRO A 115 4.42 7.80 -10.82
C PRO A 115 3.82 9.11 -11.31
N LEU A 116 3.34 9.95 -10.40
CA LEU A 116 2.79 11.27 -10.72
C LEU A 116 3.72 12.43 -10.37
N TYR A 117 4.47 12.29 -9.28
CA TYR A 117 5.22 13.39 -8.66
C TYR A 117 6.71 13.07 -8.45
N LEU A 118 7.15 11.90 -8.91
CA LEU A 118 8.56 11.51 -8.93
C LEU A 118 9.36 12.30 -9.98
N PRO A 119 10.70 12.34 -9.84
CA PRO A 119 11.56 13.02 -10.81
C PRO A 119 11.32 12.54 -12.25
N GLU A 120 11.53 13.45 -13.20
CA GLU A 120 11.34 13.18 -14.62
C GLU A 120 12.15 11.96 -15.09
N GLY A 121 11.50 11.08 -15.85
CA GLY A 121 12.11 9.86 -16.41
C GLY A 121 11.86 8.59 -15.60
N VAL A 122 11.37 8.69 -14.36
CA VAL A 122 10.89 7.53 -13.59
C VAL A 122 9.47 7.18 -14.04
N LYS A 123 9.22 5.92 -14.38
CA LYS A 123 7.94 5.43 -14.90
C LYS A 123 7.60 4.03 -14.40
N ARG A 124 6.36 3.60 -14.64
CA ARG A 124 5.98 2.20 -14.40
C ARG A 124 6.92 1.24 -15.14
N GLY A 125 7.30 0.16 -14.47
CA GLY A 125 8.22 -0.84 -15.01
C GLY A 125 9.70 -0.57 -14.75
N ASP A 126 10.05 0.60 -14.21
CA ASP A 126 11.43 0.84 -13.77
C ASP A 126 11.73 0.07 -12.48
N VAL A 127 12.96 -0.43 -12.39
CA VAL A 127 13.48 -1.11 -11.20
C VAL A 127 14.03 -0.07 -10.24
N VAL A 128 13.58 -0.11 -8.99
CA VAL A 128 13.97 0.82 -7.93
C VAL A 128 14.46 0.04 -6.71
N THR A 129 15.26 0.70 -5.88
CA THR A 129 15.63 0.20 -4.55
C THR A 129 15.06 1.10 -3.47
N VAL A 130 14.38 0.50 -2.51
CA VAL A 130 13.87 1.13 -1.28
C VAL A 130 14.39 0.39 -0.06
N TYR A 131 14.15 0.92 1.13
CA TYR A 131 14.53 0.30 2.39
C TYR A 131 13.29 -0.11 3.17
N THR A 132 13.45 -1.03 4.13
CA THR A 132 12.35 -1.49 5.01
C THR A 132 11.61 -0.35 5.70
N ARG A 133 12.32 0.74 6.04
CA ARG A 133 11.73 1.95 6.64
C ARG A 133 10.79 2.69 5.68
N ASP A 134 10.95 2.54 4.38
CA ASP A 134 10.17 3.24 3.35
C ASP A 134 8.85 2.50 3.05
N VAL A 135 8.76 1.22 3.45
CA VAL A 135 7.56 0.40 3.28
C VAL A 135 6.38 1.01 4.02
N SER A 136 5.26 1.23 3.32
CA SER A 136 4.01 1.73 3.90
C SER A 136 2.89 0.70 3.87
N ASP A 137 2.98 -0.33 3.04
CA ASP A 137 2.03 -1.45 3.04
C ASP A 137 2.64 -2.67 2.35
N TRP A 138 1.98 -3.83 2.47
CA TRP A 138 2.29 -5.01 1.67
C TRP A 138 1.03 -5.86 1.47
N THR A 139 1.00 -6.63 0.38
CA THR A 139 -0.05 -7.63 0.13
C THR A 139 0.53 -8.95 -0.32
N ILE A 140 -0.14 -10.03 0.08
CA ILE A 140 0.07 -11.37 -0.46
C ILE A 140 -1.26 -11.82 -1.05
N THR A 141 -1.31 -11.95 -2.37
CA THR A 141 -2.52 -12.41 -3.06
C THR A 141 -2.64 -13.90 -2.88
N GLY A 142 -3.58 -14.33 -2.04
CA GLY A 142 -3.82 -15.76 -1.78
C GLY A 142 -4.76 -16.39 -2.80
N ASN A 143 -4.77 -17.73 -2.84
CA ASN A 143 -5.67 -18.54 -3.67
C ASN A 143 -7.11 -17.98 -3.64
N GLY A 144 -7.59 -17.53 -4.81
CA GLY A 144 -8.89 -16.86 -4.96
C GLY A 144 -8.84 -15.34 -5.09
N ARG A 145 -7.65 -14.75 -5.34
CA ARG A 145 -7.44 -13.31 -5.65
C ARG A 145 -7.89 -12.34 -4.57
N LYS A 146 -7.78 -12.75 -3.30
CA LYS A 146 -7.98 -11.85 -2.15
C LYS A 146 -6.69 -11.73 -1.38
N ASP A 147 -6.41 -10.52 -0.93
CA ASP A 147 -5.11 -10.18 -0.36
C ASP A 147 -5.09 -10.29 1.16
N TYR A 148 -4.04 -10.93 1.67
CA TYR A 148 -3.57 -10.71 3.04
C TYR A 148 -2.79 -9.39 3.10
N GLY A 149 -2.56 -8.86 4.30
CA GLY A 149 -1.98 -7.53 4.50
C GLY A 149 -2.98 -6.42 4.18
N GLY A 150 -2.55 -5.46 3.37
CA GLY A 150 -3.36 -4.33 2.90
C GLY A 150 -3.81 -3.41 4.04
N PHE A 151 -2.91 -3.09 4.96
CA PHE A 151 -3.24 -2.36 6.18
C PHE A 151 -3.74 -0.95 5.87
N THR A 152 -3.05 -0.24 4.96
CA THR A 152 -3.47 1.10 4.53
C THR A 152 -4.72 1.05 3.66
N VAL A 153 -4.89 -0.04 2.89
CA VAL A 153 -6.10 -0.28 2.09
C VAL A 153 -7.34 -0.42 2.98
N ARG A 154 -7.21 -1.05 4.16
CA ARG A 154 -8.30 -1.15 5.15
C ARG A 154 -8.70 0.23 5.69
N VAL A 155 -7.72 1.05 6.07
CA VAL A 155 -7.96 2.43 6.52
C VAL A 155 -8.66 3.22 5.43
N PHE A 156 -8.21 3.11 4.18
CA PHE A 156 -8.89 3.75 3.06
C PHE A 156 -10.31 3.28 2.85
N ALA A 157 -10.57 1.99 3.02
CA ALA A 157 -11.90 1.45 2.91
C ALA A 157 -12.84 1.99 3.99
N ASP A 158 -12.32 2.27 5.19
CA ASP A 158 -13.03 2.95 6.27
C ASP A 158 -13.29 4.43 5.92
N LEU A 159 -12.27 5.14 5.45
CA LEU A 159 -12.38 6.58 5.13
C LEU A 159 -13.31 6.87 3.94
N LEU A 160 -13.28 6.03 2.91
CA LEU A 160 -14.15 6.18 1.73
C LEU A 160 -15.60 5.82 2.06
N GLY A 161 -15.83 4.82 2.92
CA GLY A 161 -17.16 4.28 3.18
C GLY A 161 -17.87 3.81 1.90
N GLY A 162 -19.20 3.75 1.92
CA GLY A 162 -20.00 3.53 0.71
C GLY A 162 -19.68 2.25 -0.07
N GLU A 163 -19.89 2.31 -1.38
CA GLU A 163 -19.63 1.21 -2.31
C GLU A 163 -18.13 1.05 -2.58
N GLU A 164 -17.40 2.16 -2.67
CA GLU A 164 -15.97 2.20 -2.93
C GLU A 164 -15.18 1.53 -1.80
N GLY A 165 -15.48 1.88 -0.55
CA GLY A 165 -14.91 1.23 0.63
C GLY A 165 -15.36 -0.22 0.77
N ALA A 166 -16.58 -0.58 0.36
CA ALA A 166 -17.01 -1.98 0.34
C ALA A 166 -16.22 -2.78 -0.70
N ALA A 167 -15.95 -2.22 -1.88
CA ALA A 167 -15.15 -2.84 -2.93
C ALA A 167 -13.69 -3.04 -2.47
N LEU A 168 -13.08 -2.04 -1.83
CA LEU A 168 -11.75 -2.19 -1.22
C LEU A 168 -11.73 -3.34 -0.21
N ARG A 169 -12.69 -3.39 0.73
CA ARG A 169 -12.77 -4.50 1.71
C ARG A 169 -12.98 -5.85 1.04
N ALA A 170 -13.77 -5.92 -0.03
CA ALA A 170 -14.05 -7.17 -0.73
C ALA A 170 -12.81 -7.79 -1.38
N SER A 171 -11.82 -6.96 -1.76
CA SER A 171 -10.51 -7.42 -2.28
C SER A 171 -9.60 -8.04 -1.21
N LEU A 172 -9.89 -7.81 0.06
CA LEU A 172 -9.05 -8.25 1.18
C LEU A 172 -9.58 -9.55 1.80
N LYS A 173 -8.67 -10.34 2.37
CA LYS A 173 -9.01 -11.37 3.34
C LYS A 173 -9.35 -10.71 4.68
N ASP A 174 -10.29 -11.30 5.43
CA ASP A 174 -10.62 -10.83 6.77
C ASP A 174 -9.40 -10.91 7.71
N GLN A 175 -8.62 -11.98 7.57
CA GLN A 175 -7.32 -12.13 8.23
C GLN A 175 -6.27 -11.25 7.53
N THR A 176 -5.53 -10.46 8.31
CA THR A 176 -4.40 -9.68 7.80
C THR A 176 -3.17 -10.57 7.58
N LEU A 177 -2.89 -11.50 8.48
CA LEU A 177 -1.80 -12.45 8.32
C LEU A 177 -2.30 -13.75 7.68
N PRO A 178 -1.54 -14.35 6.75
CA PRO A 178 -1.88 -15.64 6.21
C PRO A 178 -1.93 -16.71 7.31
N PRO A 179 -2.93 -17.62 7.33
CA PRO A 179 -3.04 -18.67 8.35
C PRO A 179 -1.94 -19.74 8.23
N PHE A 180 -1.20 -19.72 7.13
CA PHE A 180 -0.04 -20.57 6.87
C PHE A 180 1.29 -19.85 7.14
N ALA A 181 1.26 -18.67 7.75
CA ALA A 181 2.46 -18.03 8.27
C ALA A 181 3.11 -18.91 9.34
N ASP A 182 4.45 -18.95 9.35
CA ASP A 182 5.20 -19.66 10.38
C ASP A 182 4.90 -19.06 11.76
N PRO A 183 4.34 -19.82 12.71
CA PRO A 183 4.05 -19.33 14.06
C PRO A 183 5.28 -18.77 14.76
N ALA A 184 6.47 -19.33 14.54
CA ALA A 184 7.69 -18.83 15.16
C ALA A 184 8.04 -17.41 14.70
N VAL A 185 7.76 -17.07 13.43
CA VAL A 185 7.97 -15.73 12.90
C VAL A 185 6.92 -14.76 13.45
N VAL A 186 5.68 -15.21 13.59
CA VAL A 186 4.58 -14.41 14.16
C VAL A 186 4.83 -14.12 15.65
N ASP A 187 5.27 -15.12 16.41
CA ASP A 187 5.55 -15.01 17.85
C ASP A 187 6.81 -14.16 18.13
N ALA A 188 7.73 -14.08 17.17
CA ALA A 188 8.94 -13.26 17.26
C ALA A 188 8.74 -11.80 16.82
N LEU A 189 7.53 -11.42 16.38
CA LEU A 189 7.27 -10.04 15.98
C LEU A 189 7.46 -9.08 17.17
N PRO A 190 7.99 -7.87 16.94
CA PRO A 190 8.04 -6.86 17.99
C PRO A 190 6.63 -6.54 18.49
N GLU A 191 6.55 -6.19 19.78
CA GLU A 191 5.30 -5.75 20.42
C GLU A 191 4.71 -4.53 19.70
N LYS A 192 3.39 -4.37 19.81
CA LYS A 192 2.63 -3.28 19.20
C LYS A 192 2.79 -1.97 19.94
#